data_AF-A0AAD7H8J8-F1
#
_entry.id   AF-A0AAD7H8J8-F1
#
_cell.length_a   1.000
_cell.length_b   1.000
_cell.length_c   1.000
_cell.angle_alpha   90.00
_cell.angle_beta   90.00
_cell.angle_gamma   90.00
#
_symmetry.space_group_name_H-M   'P 1'
#
loop_
_entity.id
_entity.type
_entity.pdbx_description
1 polymer ?
#
loop_
_entity_poly.entity_id
_entity_poly.type
_entity_poly.pdbx_seq_one_letter_code
_entity_poly.pdbx_strand_id
1 'polypeptide(L)'
;LDKVILFGGYSPTVPTWFEPIQDTVTYTYYADTFIGSIHPTASSPPSKRPPISWKQVLTRGFPTLRADSTLVTDSKTGNTFLFGGYKNTTYVPSKDAGPSDSRSFMDLWQLCLDLPGGFFEGVDLEEEARTAKAGPWQRCFACGSTGPWKRCGGLCNGRVFFCDSECLKQGWKEHKEKHGCRKP
;
A
#
# COMPACT_ATOMS: atom_id res chain seq x y z
N LEU A 1 3.36 -2.28 20.43
CA LEU A 1 4.60 -1.91 19.72
C LEU A 1 5.37 -0.76 20.39
N ASP A 2 4.74 0.23 21.03
CA ASP A 2 5.42 1.41 21.63
C ASP A 2 6.46 2.03 20.67
N LYS A 3 5.98 2.32 19.46
CA LYS A 3 6.76 2.93 18.38
C LYS A 3 5.96 4.06 17.76
N VAL A 4 6.68 5.02 17.20
CA VAL A 4 6.11 6.01 16.28
C VAL A 4 6.19 5.43 14.87
N ILE A 5 5.07 5.44 14.16
CA ILE A 5 4.99 5.00 12.76
C ILE A 5 4.76 6.23 11.90
N LEU A 6 5.62 6.41 10.89
CA LEU A 6 5.46 7.40 9.84
C LEU A 6 5.30 6.67 8.52
N PHE A 7 4.29 7.04 7.73
CA PHE A 7 4.07 6.49 6.41
C PHE A 7 3.82 7.60 5.39
N GLY A 8 4.53 7.51 4.27
CA GLY A 8 4.20 8.22 3.03
C GLY A 8 4.08 9.74 3.17
N GLY A 9 3.09 10.30 2.47
CA GLY A 9 2.85 11.74 2.40
C GLY A 9 3.35 12.38 1.11
N TYR A 10 3.45 13.71 1.11
CA TYR A 10 4.00 14.48 0.01
C TYR A 10 4.99 15.53 0.50
N SER A 11 5.96 15.88 -0.35
CA SER A 11 6.85 17.01 -0.14
C SER A 11 6.63 18.06 -1.21
N PRO A 12 6.28 19.33 -0.85
CA PRO A 12 6.13 20.43 -1.80
C PRO A 12 7.45 21.07 -2.24
N THR A 13 8.59 20.63 -1.69
CA THR A 13 9.91 21.22 -1.97
C THR A 13 10.76 20.38 -2.91
N VAL A 14 10.22 19.26 -3.38
CA VAL A 14 10.89 18.34 -4.30
C VAL A 14 10.02 18.24 -5.55
N PRO A 15 10.22 19.11 -6.55
CA PRO A 15 9.48 19.01 -7.81
C PRO A 15 9.93 17.76 -8.58
N THR A 16 8.98 17.09 -9.23
CA THR A 16 9.26 15.95 -10.11
C THR A 16 8.93 16.32 -11.55
N TRP A 17 9.90 16.16 -12.45
CA TRP A 17 9.68 16.25 -13.89
C TRP A 17 8.98 14.98 -14.40
N PHE A 18 7.83 15.12 -15.06
CA PHE A 18 7.09 14.01 -15.63
C PHE A 18 7.21 14.00 -17.15
N GLU A 19 8.19 13.26 -17.64
CA GLU A 19 8.53 13.19 -19.08
C GLU A 19 7.33 12.87 -20.00
N PRO A 20 6.41 11.94 -19.67
CA PRO A 20 5.29 11.62 -20.55
C PRO A 20 4.33 12.79 -20.86
N ILE A 21 4.25 13.79 -19.98
CA ILE A 21 3.40 14.98 -20.19
C ILE A 21 4.22 16.26 -20.37
N GLN A 22 5.56 16.15 -20.35
CA GLN A 22 6.50 17.28 -20.42
C GLN A 22 6.18 18.42 -19.45
N ASP A 23 5.83 18.07 -18.21
CA ASP A 23 5.44 19.03 -17.18
C ASP A 23 6.14 18.76 -15.84
N THR A 24 6.22 19.79 -15.00
CA THR A 24 6.77 19.72 -13.65
C THR A 24 5.65 19.69 -12.63
N VAL A 25 5.58 18.62 -11.85
CA VAL A 25 4.73 18.57 -10.67
C VAL A 25 5.51 19.17 -9.51
N THR A 26 4.98 20.21 -8.84
CA THR A 26 5.68 20.93 -7.76
C THR A 26 5.76 20.17 -6.43
N TYR A 27 5.49 18.87 -6.44
CA TYR A 27 5.51 18.02 -5.26
C TYR A 27 5.84 16.58 -5.64
N THR A 28 6.30 15.81 -4.66
CA THR A 28 6.61 14.38 -4.79
C THR A 28 5.89 13.60 -3.70
N TYR A 29 5.29 12.46 -4.07
CA TYR A 29 4.69 11.52 -3.12
C TYR A 29 5.74 10.52 -2.60
N TYR A 30 5.56 10.07 -1.38
CA TYR A 30 6.35 9.00 -0.77
C TYR A 30 5.44 7.85 -0.34
N ALA A 31 6.00 6.65 -0.31
CA ALA A 31 5.33 5.44 0.18
C ALA A 31 6.22 4.69 1.19
N ASP A 32 7.29 5.35 1.66
CA ASP A 32 8.20 4.80 2.64
C ASP A 32 7.57 4.74 4.01
N THR A 33 7.89 3.68 4.74
CA THR A 33 7.49 3.50 6.13
C THR A 33 8.71 3.66 7.01
N PHE A 34 8.63 4.51 8.02
CA PHE A 34 9.65 4.69 9.04
C PHE A 34 9.10 4.36 10.42
N ILE A 35 9.93 3.69 11.23
CA ILE A 35 9.61 3.37 12.61
C ILE A 35 10.59 4.09 13.52
N GLY A 36 10.05 4.91 14.42
CA GLY A 36 10.75 5.58 15.49
C GLY A 36 10.69 4.77 16.79
N SER A 37 11.84 4.40 17.34
CA SER A 37 11.94 3.85 18.69
C SER A 37 12.31 4.96 19.66
N ILE A 38 11.45 5.19 20.66
CA ILE A 38 11.71 6.13 21.74
C ILE A 38 12.59 5.41 22.77
N HIS A 39 13.76 5.97 23.06
CA HIS A 39 14.66 5.40 24.07
C HIS A 39 14.44 6.09 25.40
N PRO A 40 14.04 5.37 26.46
CA PRO A 40 13.93 5.95 27.78
C PRO A 40 15.32 6.40 28.24
N THR A 41 15.47 7.69 28.48
CA THR A 41 16.68 8.21 29.11
C THR A 41 16.53 8.09 30.61
N ALA A 42 17.05 7.02 31.20
CA ALA A 42 17.03 6.81 32.65
C ALA A 42 17.70 7.95 33.46
N SER A 43 18.43 8.86 32.79
CA SER A 43 19.29 9.88 33.39
C SER A 43 19.20 11.26 32.73
N SER A 44 18.22 11.54 31.86
CA SER A 44 18.07 12.89 31.28
C SER A 44 17.22 13.82 32.16
N PRO A 45 17.56 15.12 32.25
CA PRO A 45 16.72 16.09 32.92
C PRO A 45 15.33 16.15 32.26
N PRO A 46 14.26 16.41 33.03
CA PRO A 46 12.86 16.41 32.55
C PRO A 46 12.58 17.42 31.42
N SER A 47 13.53 18.32 31.11
CA SER A 47 13.44 19.30 30.02
C SER A 47 13.86 18.76 28.64
N LYS A 48 14.46 17.57 28.55
CA LYS A 48 14.88 16.97 27.27
C LYS A 48 13.93 15.85 26.84
N ARG A 49 13.38 15.99 25.63
CA ARG A 49 12.61 14.92 24.99
C ARG A 49 13.51 13.69 24.80
N PRO A 50 13.01 12.46 25.02
CA PRO A 50 13.79 11.25 24.78
C PRO A 50 14.21 11.18 23.31
N PRO A 51 15.43 10.70 23.01
CA PRO A 51 15.89 10.55 21.64
C PRO A 51 15.07 9.48 20.93
N ILE A 52 14.79 9.73 19.65
CA ILE A 52 14.08 8.80 18.78
C ILE A 52 15.06 8.29 17.73
N SER A 53 15.26 6.97 17.67
CA SER A 53 16.00 6.34 16.58
C SER A 53 15.05 5.92 15.47
N TRP A 54 15.24 6.46 14.27
CA TRP A 54 14.44 6.14 13.10
C TRP A 54 15.09 5.05 12.27
N LYS A 55 14.29 4.11 11.78
CA LYS A 55 14.68 3.15 10.76
C LYS A 55 13.62 3.10 9.67
N GLN A 56 14.04 3.02 8.41
CA GLN A 56 13.14 2.67 7.31
C GLN A 56 12.79 1.19 7.42
N VAL A 57 11.53 0.85 7.19
CA VAL A 57 11.06 -0.54 7.13
C VAL A 57 10.45 -0.79 5.77
N LEU A 58 10.96 -1.80 5.09
CA LEU A 58 10.42 -2.25 3.82
C LEU A 58 9.17 -3.07 4.08
N THR A 59 8.04 -2.52 3.66
CA THR A 59 6.74 -3.15 3.74
C THR A 59 6.37 -3.67 2.35
N ARG A 60 6.19 -5.00 2.21
CA ARG A 60 5.69 -5.60 0.97
C ARG A 60 4.17 -5.43 0.89
N GLY A 61 3.63 -5.39 -0.33
CA GLY A 61 2.20 -5.18 -0.56
C GLY A 61 1.65 -3.81 -0.13
N PHE A 62 2.51 -2.91 0.36
CA PHE A 62 2.13 -1.71 1.09
C PHE A 62 1.49 -0.64 0.19
N PRO A 63 0.56 0.17 0.73
CA PRO A 63 -0.26 1.05 -0.10
C PRO A 63 0.57 1.98 -0.97
N THR A 64 0.03 2.16 -2.15
CA THR A 64 0.58 2.99 -3.21
C THR A 64 0.78 4.43 -2.71
N LEU A 65 1.83 5.10 -3.23
CA LEU A 65 2.08 6.55 -3.11
C LEU A 65 0.77 7.34 -2.97
N ARG A 66 0.59 8.02 -1.83
CA ARG A 66 -0.61 8.82 -1.52
C ARG A 66 -0.32 9.88 -0.46
N ALA A 67 -1.08 10.96 -0.53
CA ALA A 67 -1.14 11.99 0.49
C ALA A 67 -2.46 11.89 1.27
N ASP A 68 -2.49 12.56 2.42
CA ASP A 68 -3.69 12.76 3.25
C ASP A 68 -4.41 11.46 3.66
N SER A 69 -3.63 10.38 3.79
CA SER A 69 -4.09 9.13 4.36
C SER A 69 -4.04 9.19 5.89
N THR A 70 -5.02 8.57 6.55
CA THR A 70 -5.07 8.56 8.02
C THR A 70 -4.53 7.24 8.56
N LEU A 71 -3.56 7.31 9.47
CA LEU A 71 -3.13 6.16 10.27
C LEU A 71 -3.96 6.09 11.56
N VAL A 72 -4.53 4.92 11.83
CA VAL A 72 -5.33 4.65 13.04
C VAL A 72 -4.80 3.40 13.71
N THR A 73 -4.53 3.46 15.02
CA THR A 73 -4.12 2.30 15.80
C THR A 73 -5.24 1.90 16.76
N ASP A 74 -5.65 0.64 16.71
CA ASP A 74 -6.54 0.07 17.74
C ASP A 74 -5.74 -0.08 19.04
N SER A 75 -6.15 0.62 20.10
CA SER A 75 -5.47 0.60 21.39
C SER A 75 -5.55 -0.75 22.10
N LYS A 76 -6.52 -1.60 21.76
CA LYS A 76 -6.70 -2.92 22.40
C LYS A 76 -5.79 -3.97 21.79
N THR A 77 -5.78 -4.06 20.46
CA THR A 77 -4.96 -5.05 19.76
C THR A 77 -3.56 -4.52 19.45
N GLY A 78 -3.40 -3.22 19.20
CA GLY A 78 -2.17 -2.63 18.67
C GLY A 78 -2.09 -2.68 17.14
N ASN A 79 -3.12 -3.19 16.46
CA ASN A 79 -3.22 -3.18 15.01
C ASN A 79 -3.22 -1.74 14.49
N THR A 80 -2.40 -1.47 13.49
CA THR A 80 -2.35 -0.15 12.84
C THR A 80 -2.92 -0.26 11.44
N PHE A 81 -3.83 0.64 11.10
CA PHE A 81 -4.52 0.68 9.82
C PHE A 81 -4.27 2.00 9.12
N LEU A 82 -4.19 1.95 7.80
CA LEU A 82 -4.19 3.11 6.93
C LEU A 82 -5.53 3.20 6.21
N PHE A 83 -6.17 4.36 6.28
CA PHE A 83 -7.42 4.63 5.59
C PHE A 83 -7.25 5.73 4.54
N GLY A 84 -7.71 5.44 3.33
CA GLY A 84 -7.91 6.40 2.26
C GLY A 84 -6.66 7.17 1.82
N GLY A 85 -6.83 8.46 1.58
CA GLY A 85 -5.84 9.34 0.95
C GLY A 85 -6.13 9.57 -0.52
N TYR A 86 -5.29 10.36 -1.18
CA TYR A 86 -5.40 10.61 -2.62
C TYR A 86 -4.04 10.71 -3.29
N LYS A 87 -4.06 10.63 -4.61
CA LYS A 87 -2.92 10.99 -5.45
C LYS A 87 -3.39 11.64 -6.73
N ASN A 88 -2.53 12.44 -7.34
CA ASN A 88 -2.87 13.06 -8.62
C ASN A 88 -2.67 12.05 -9.76
N THR A 89 -3.52 12.15 -10.77
CA THR A 89 -3.54 11.25 -11.93
C THR A 89 -2.35 11.47 -12.84
N THR A 90 -1.62 12.58 -12.74
CA THR A 90 -0.33 12.76 -13.43
C THR A 90 0.68 11.68 -13.08
N TYR A 91 0.64 11.12 -11.86
CA TYR A 91 1.47 9.97 -11.46
C TYR A 91 0.95 8.62 -11.97
N VAL A 92 -0.22 8.61 -12.62
CA VAL A 92 -0.92 7.43 -13.09
C VAL A 92 -1.48 7.70 -14.47
N PRO A 93 -0.75 7.36 -15.54
CA PRO A 93 -1.25 7.53 -16.89
C PRO A 93 -2.63 6.88 -17.03
N SER A 94 -3.66 7.70 -17.12
CA SER A 94 -5.02 7.31 -17.46
C SER A 94 -5.39 8.11 -18.69
N LYS A 95 -5.87 7.42 -19.72
CA LYS A 95 -6.17 8.03 -21.02
C LYS A 95 -7.21 9.15 -20.95
N ASP A 96 -8.01 9.15 -19.88
CA ASP A 96 -9.15 10.03 -19.69
C ASP A 96 -8.94 11.06 -18.58
N ALA A 97 -7.79 11.02 -17.88
CA ALA A 97 -7.54 11.92 -16.76
C ALA A 97 -6.82 13.18 -17.22
N GLY A 98 -7.41 14.33 -16.92
CA GLY A 98 -6.75 15.63 -17.10
C GLY A 98 -5.55 15.77 -16.16
N PRO A 99 -4.61 16.69 -16.45
CA PRO A 99 -3.42 16.95 -15.63
C PRO A 99 -3.73 17.42 -14.21
N SER A 100 -4.97 17.79 -13.91
CA SER A 100 -5.44 18.24 -12.59
C SER A 100 -6.35 17.24 -11.88
N ASP A 101 -6.60 16.06 -12.46
CA ASP A 101 -7.46 15.08 -11.82
C ASP A 101 -6.75 14.44 -10.63
N SER A 102 -7.50 14.20 -9.56
CA SER A 102 -7.03 13.46 -8.40
C SER A 102 -7.85 12.19 -8.24
N ARG A 103 -7.19 11.13 -7.79
CA ARG A 103 -7.81 9.86 -7.46
C ARG A 103 -7.77 9.67 -5.96
N SER A 104 -8.95 9.73 -5.35
CA SER A 104 -9.15 9.35 -3.96
C SER A 104 -9.15 7.82 -3.81
N PHE A 105 -8.63 7.37 -2.69
CA PHE A 105 -8.70 6.00 -2.25
C PHE A 105 -9.74 5.88 -1.14
N MET A 106 -10.58 4.85 -1.22
CA MET A 106 -11.53 4.46 -0.17
C MET A 106 -11.22 3.01 0.24
N ASP A 107 -9.95 2.74 0.50
CA ASP A 107 -9.45 1.44 0.92
C ASP A 107 -8.98 1.49 2.38
N LEU A 108 -8.93 0.32 2.99
CA LEU A 108 -8.41 0.09 4.33
C LEU A 108 -7.26 -0.91 4.22
N TRP A 109 -6.11 -0.55 4.77
CA TRP A 109 -4.93 -1.40 4.83
C TRP A 109 -4.53 -1.63 6.27
N GLN A 110 -4.12 -2.85 6.61
CA GLN A 110 -3.47 -3.14 7.88
C GLN A 110 -1.96 -3.12 7.68
N LEU A 111 -1.24 -2.45 8.57
CA LEU A 111 0.21 -2.50 8.64
C LEU A 111 0.63 -3.72 9.47
N CYS A 112 1.27 -4.68 8.79
CA CYS A 112 1.94 -5.81 9.41
C CYS A 112 3.46 -5.60 9.33
N LEU A 113 4.13 -5.70 10.47
CA LEU A 113 5.55 -5.49 10.66
C LEU A 113 6.22 -6.79 11.10
N ASP A 114 7.32 -7.15 10.45
CA ASP A 114 8.18 -8.27 10.84
C ASP A 114 8.99 -7.92 12.12
N LEU A 115 8.26 -7.75 13.22
CA LEU A 115 8.73 -7.47 14.57
C LEU A 115 7.78 -8.15 15.56
N PRO A 116 8.25 -8.51 16.77
CA PRO A 116 7.36 -9.01 17.82
C PRO A 116 6.20 -8.05 18.09
N GLY A 117 4.96 -8.57 18.06
CA GLY A 117 3.74 -7.77 18.19
C GLY A 117 3.40 -6.92 16.97
N GLY A 118 4.02 -7.20 15.82
CA GLY A 118 3.77 -6.54 14.54
C GLY A 118 2.79 -7.24 13.61
N PHE A 119 2.10 -8.29 14.07
CA PHE A 119 1.04 -8.97 13.30
C PHE A 119 1.50 -9.53 11.94
N PHE A 120 2.76 -9.92 11.85
CA PHE A 120 3.32 -10.56 10.66
C PHE A 120 3.06 -12.07 10.60
N GLU A 121 2.67 -12.68 11.73
CA GLU A 121 2.30 -14.09 11.78
C GLU A 121 1.08 -14.34 10.89
N GLY A 122 1.21 -15.27 9.95
CA GLY A 122 0.16 -15.61 8.97
C GLY A 122 0.15 -14.78 7.69
N VAL A 123 1.10 -13.84 7.50
CA VAL A 123 1.25 -13.11 6.23
C VAL A 123 1.79 -14.05 5.14
N ASP A 124 1.00 -14.28 4.09
CA ASP A 124 1.42 -15.02 2.90
C ASP A 124 2.11 -14.08 1.89
N LEU A 125 3.44 -14.06 1.94
CA LEU A 125 4.27 -13.22 1.09
C LEU A 125 4.18 -13.57 -0.41
N GLU A 126 3.91 -14.83 -0.74
CA GLU A 126 3.76 -15.25 -2.12
C GLU A 126 2.42 -14.80 -2.69
N GLU A 127 1.35 -14.86 -1.89
CA GLU A 127 0.05 -14.30 -2.24
C GLU A 127 0.11 -12.79 -2.41
N GLU A 128 0.72 -12.08 -1.45
CA GLU A 128 0.91 -10.63 -1.55
C GLU A 128 1.65 -10.27 -2.83
N ALA A 129 2.77 -10.93 -3.15
CA ALA A 129 3.53 -10.62 -4.37
C ALA A 129 2.69 -10.77 -5.65
N ARG A 130 1.73 -11.71 -5.66
CA ARG A 130 0.86 -12.00 -6.81
C ARG A 130 -0.37 -11.11 -6.90
N THR A 131 -0.86 -10.63 -5.77
CA THR A 131 -2.11 -9.85 -5.66
C THR A 131 -1.88 -8.38 -5.34
N ALA A 132 -0.64 -7.99 -5.02
CA ALA A 132 -0.26 -6.62 -4.68
C ALA A 132 -0.73 -5.64 -5.76
N LYS A 133 -1.34 -4.57 -5.31
CA LYS A 133 -1.74 -3.45 -6.17
C LYS A 133 -0.52 -2.60 -6.46
N ALA A 134 -0.27 -2.31 -7.73
CA ALA A 134 0.71 -1.33 -8.16
C ALA A 134 -0.05 -0.07 -8.57
N GLY A 135 -0.23 0.90 -7.68
CA GLY A 135 -1.05 2.06 -8.01
C GLY A 135 -2.53 1.68 -8.27
N PRO A 136 -3.17 2.19 -9.34
CA PRO A 136 -4.47 1.68 -9.75
C PRO A 136 -4.39 0.30 -10.42
N TRP A 137 -3.19 -0.12 -10.83
CA TRP A 137 -2.98 -1.28 -11.67
C TRP A 137 -3.00 -2.53 -10.79
N GLN A 138 -3.59 -3.57 -11.34
CA GLN A 138 -3.75 -4.86 -10.66
C GLN A 138 -2.81 -5.85 -11.33
N ARG A 139 -2.31 -6.81 -10.55
CA ARG A 139 -1.52 -7.91 -11.10
C ARG A 139 -2.42 -9.05 -11.53
N CYS A 140 -2.14 -9.63 -12.69
CA CYS A 140 -2.82 -10.82 -13.14
C CYS A 140 -2.42 -11.97 -12.21
N PHE A 141 -3.39 -12.68 -11.65
CA PHE A 141 -3.14 -13.77 -10.71
C PHE A 141 -2.34 -14.93 -11.33
N ALA A 142 -2.48 -15.16 -12.64
CA ALA A 142 -1.80 -16.24 -13.33
C ALA A 142 -0.39 -15.85 -13.83
N CYS A 143 -0.26 -14.76 -14.59
CA CYS A 143 1.00 -14.39 -15.25
C CYS A 143 1.75 -13.24 -14.59
N GLY A 144 1.16 -12.58 -13.58
CA GLY A 144 1.79 -11.48 -12.85
C GLY A 144 1.92 -10.16 -13.63
N SER A 145 1.42 -10.08 -14.87
CA SER A 145 1.39 -8.84 -15.67
C SER A 145 0.58 -7.75 -14.96
N THR A 146 0.93 -6.49 -15.18
CA THR A 146 0.30 -5.34 -14.49
C THR A 146 -0.56 -4.54 -15.44
N GLY A 147 -1.82 -4.25 -15.07
CA GLY A 147 -2.73 -3.47 -15.90
C GLY A 147 -4.14 -3.33 -15.33
N PRO A 148 -5.09 -2.76 -16.11
CA PRO A 148 -6.48 -2.58 -15.70
C PRO A 148 -7.28 -3.87 -15.88
N TRP A 149 -6.91 -4.92 -15.13
CA TRP A 149 -7.46 -6.25 -15.29
C TRP A 149 -8.89 -6.39 -14.74
N LYS A 150 -9.63 -7.36 -15.29
CA LYS A 150 -10.99 -7.65 -14.86
C LYS A 150 -10.97 -8.41 -13.54
N ARG A 151 -11.82 -8.01 -12.60
CA ARG A 151 -12.06 -8.72 -11.34
C ARG A 151 -12.67 -10.09 -11.62
N CYS A 152 -12.32 -11.06 -10.79
CA CYS A 152 -13.06 -12.32 -10.74
C CYS A 152 -14.53 -12.06 -10.38
N GLY A 153 -15.45 -12.60 -11.17
CA GLY A 153 -16.89 -12.52 -10.95
C GLY A 153 -17.48 -13.64 -10.09
N GLY A 154 -16.64 -14.42 -9.40
CA GLY A 154 -17.08 -15.49 -8.51
C GLY A 154 -17.38 -15.01 -7.08
N LEU A 155 -17.68 -15.96 -6.20
CA LEU A 155 -18.00 -15.70 -4.78
C LEU A 155 -16.81 -15.14 -3.95
N CYS A 156 -15.63 -14.98 -4.56
CA CYS A 156 -14.47 -14.39 -3.89
C CYS A 156 -14.53 -12.85 -3.79
N ASN A 157 -15.64 -12.20 -4.20
CA ASN A 157 -15.81 -10.74 -4.17
C ASN A 157 -14.69 -9.97 -4.89
N GLY A 158 -14.16 -10.54 -5.98
CA GLY A 158 -13.12 -9.89 -6.78
C GLY A 158 -11.74 -9.85 -6.10
N ARG A 159 -11.42 -10.83 -5.23
CA ARG A 159 -10.08 -10.99 -4.61
C ARG A 159 -8.93 -11.07 -5.60
N VAL A 160 -9.16 -11.58 -6.80
CA VAL A 160 -8.13 -11.75 -7.85
C VAL A 160 -8.55 -11.14 -9.17
N PHE A 161 -7.57 -10.87 -10.03
CA PHE A 161 -7.75 -10.26 -11.34
C PHE A 161 -7.08 -11.09 -12.43
N PHE A 162 -7.64 -11.06 -13.64
CA PHE A 162 -7.09 -11.75 -14.81
C PHE A 162 -7.04 -10.80 -16.01
N CYS A 163 -5.94 -10.84 -16.77
CA CYS A 163 -5.77 -10.00 -17.96
C CYS A 163 -6.63 -10.49 -19.14
N ASP A 164 -6.84 -11.81 -19.24
CA ASP A 164 -7.61 -12.44 -20.32
C ASP A 164 -8.24 -13.78 -19.87
N SER A 165 -8.97 -14.42 -20.79
CA SER A 165 -9.62 -15.71 -20.56
C SER A 165 -8.66 -16.88 -20.39
N GLU A 166 -7.46 -16.81 -20.97
CA GLU A 166 -6.48 -17.90 -20.87
C GLU A 166 -5.84 -17.90 -19.48
N CYS A 167 -5.43 -16.73 -18.99
CA CYS A 167 -4.98 -16.55 -17.62
C CYS A 167 -6.05 -16.93 -16.60
N LEU A 168 -7.32 -16.63 -16.88
CA LEU A 168 -8.43 -17.10 -16.04
C LEU A 168 -8.46 -18.63 -15.98
N LYS A 169 -8.45 -19.33 -17.13
CA LYS A 169 -8.47 -20.80 -17.18
C LYS A 169 -7.28 -21.40 -16.46
N GLN A 170 -6.08 -20.87 -16.71
CA GLN A 170 -4.83 -21.36 -16.12
C GLN A 170 -4.82 -21.20 -14.59
N GLY A 171 -5.18 -20.02 -14.09
CA GLY A 171 -5.18 -19.71 -12.65
C GLY A 171 -6.42 -20.22 -11.90
N TRP A 172 -7.46 -20.69 -12.60
CA TRP A 172 -8.75 -21.03 -11.97
C TRP A 172 -8.65 -22.13 -10.93
N LYS A 173 -7.88 -23.19 -11.20
CA LYS A 173 -7.75 -24.34 -10.28
C LYS A 173 -7.17 -23.88 -8.94
N GLU A 174 -6.04 -23.19 -8.99
CA GLU A 174 -5.35 -22.65 -7.83
C GLU A 174 -6.20 -21.59 -7.11
N HIS A 175 -6.80 -20.66 -7.85
CA HIS A 175 -7.66 -19.63 -7.26
C HIS A 175 -8.84 -20.21 -6.46
N LYS A 176 -9.49 -21.26 -6.96
CA LYS A 176 -10.57 -21.93 -6.23
C LYS A 176 -10.10 -22.57 -4.93
N GLU A 177 -8.95 -23.23 -4.98
CA GLU A 177 -8.37 -23.91 -3.82
C GLU A 177 -7.92 -22.91 -2.75
N LYS A 178 -7.16 -21.90 -3.15
CA LYS A 178 -6.59 -20.90 -2.25
C LYS A 178 -7.60 -19.89 -1.72
N HIS A 179 -8.53 -19.41 -2.56
CA HIS A 179 -9.48 -18.35 -2.20
C HIS A 179 -10.91 -18.88 -1.97
N GLY A 180 -11.12 -20.19 -1.99
CA GLY A 180 -12.44 -20.81 -1.82
C GLY A 180 -13.48 -20.39 -2.88
N CYS A 181 -13.03 -19.86 -4.02
CA CYS A 181 -13.91 -19.25 -5.01
C CYS A 181 -14.77 -20.30 -5.72
N ARG A 182 -16.01 -19.92 -6.05
CA ARG A 182 -16.93 -20.73 -6.85
C ARG A 182 -17.55 -19.84 -7.92
N LYS A 183 -17.99 -20.47 -9.01
CA LYS A 183 -18.87 -19.78 -9.97
C LYS A 183 -20.12 -19.32 -9.19
N PRO A 184 -20.60 -18.09 -9.44
CA PRO A 184 -21.79 -17.58 -8.79
C PRO A 184 -23.01 -18.44 -9.11
#